data_AF-A0A2V6JX58-F1
#
_entry.id   AF-A0A2V6JX58-F1
#
_cell.length_a   1.000
_cell.length_b   1.000
_cell.length_c   1.000
_cell.angle_alpha   90.00
_cell.angle_beta   90.00
_cell.angle_gamma   90.00
#
_symmetry.space_group_name_H-M   'P 1'
#
loop_
_entity.id
_entity.type
_entity.pdbx_description
1 polymer ?
#
loop_
_entity_poly.entity_id
_entity_poly.type
_entity_poly.pdbx_seq_one_letter_code
_entity_poly.pdbx_strand_id
1 'polypeptide(L)'
;MNADAIRIERPSTNSKLFAQTRWDAVPVAAGLFHLAYFLGLYFLYPYAPLWVMLILGFIYSLMINANVNGVSHNFIHNPFFRSQLLNRIFGVIESVACCFSQTYYDVVHMQHHKGNADRPDENGETIDWISIYKHGHDGEAENPWGYVFLSFFRDNPGAIKRELAKRGKVELRWGNIELAVFITVLITMAVIVPTKPIHFINWRFMLFFLPFFYLGHC
;
A
#
# COMPACT_ATOMS: atom_id res chain seq x y z
N MET A 1 -20.35 31.48 19.02
CA MET A 1 -19.33 30.54 19.52
C MET A 1 -18.07 30.81 18.73
N ASN A 2 -17.05 31.38 19.37
CA ASN A 2 -15.77 31.63 18.70
C ASN A 2 -15.16 30.29 18.32
N ALA A 3 -14.93 30.09 17.03
CA ALA A 3 -13.99 29.13 16.52
C ALA A 3 -12.57 29.62 16.85
N ASP A 4 -12.27 29.73 18.16
CA ASP A 4 -10.89 29.69 18.64
C ASP A 4 -10.42 28.27 18.34
N ALA A 5 -9.98 28.17 17.09
CA ALA A 5 -9.41 27.03 16.43
C ALA A 5 -8.54 26.30 17.44
N ILE A 6 -8.81 25.01 17.61
CA ILE A 6 -7.84 24.09 18.17
C ILE A 6 -6.62 24.21 17.26
N ARG A 7 -5.69 25.10 17.61
CA ARG A 7 -4.35 25.15 17.04
C ARG A 7 -3.70 23.88 17.55
N ILE A 8 -3.84 22.81 16.77
CA ILE A 8 -2.98 21.66 16.91
C ILE A 8 -1.59 22.19 16.55
N GLU A 9 -0.80 22.53 17.57
CA GLU A 9 0.59 22.89 17.36
C GLU A 9 1.23 21.75 16.58
N ARG A 10 1.71 22.05 15.36
CA ARG A 10 2.49 21.07 14.62
C ARG A 10 3.72 20.75 15.46
N PRO A 11 4.04 19.47 15.71
CA PRO A 11 5.25 19.10 16.44
C PRO A 11 6.44 19.82 15.81
N SER A 12 7.16 20.62 16.62
CA SER A 12 8.40 21.21 16.16
C SER A 12 9.52 20.20 16.36
N THR A 13 10.27 19.90 15.30
CA THR A 13 11.40 18.97 15.35
C THR A 13 12.71 19.67 15.01
N ASN A 14 13.74 19.42 15.82
CA ASN A 14 15.11 19.83 15.54
C ASN A 14 15.85 18.87 14.59
N SER A 15 15.16 17.84 14.09
CA SER A 15 15.69 16.91 13.10
C SER A 15 16.03 17.61 11.79
N LYS A 16 17.22 17.35 11.25
CA LYS A 16 17.63 17.81 9.91
C LYS A 16 17.14 16.88 8.79
N LEU A 17 16.75 15.65 9.12
CA LEU A 17 16.33 14.62 8.16
C LEU A 17 14.81 14.48 8.11
N PHE A 18 14.20 14.27 9.27
CA PHE A 18 12.78 14.02 9.42
C PHE A 18 11.97 15.30 9.50
N ALA A 19 10.78 15.28 8.89
CA ALA A 19 9.94 16.46 8.75
C ALA A 19 9.09 16.75 9.98
N GLN A 20 8.57 15.72 10.66
CA GLN A 20 7.62 15.90 11.77
C GLN A 20 8.28 15.64 13.12
N THR A 21 8.99 14.53 13.28
CA THR A 21 9.65 14.16 14.54
C THR A 21 10.82 13.21 14.30
N ARG A 22 11.75 13.11 15.26
CA ARG A 22 12.82 12.09 15.19
C ARG A 22 12.26 10.67 15.24
N TRP A 23 11.05 10.52 15.77
CA TRP A 23 10.32 9.24 15.81
C TRP A 23 9.81 8.77 14.44
N ASP A 24 9.83 9.61 13.40
CA ASP A 24 9.57 9.21 12.01
C ASP A 24 10.56 8.11 11.54
N ALA A 25 11.69 7.96 12.24
CA ALA A 25 12.62 6.84 12.06
C ALA A 25 11.96 5.46 12.28
N VAL A 26 10.98 5.35 13.17
CA VAL A 26 10.32 4.08 13.48
C VAL A 26 9.46 3.56 12.32
N PRO A 27 8.49 4.32 11.77
CA PRO A 27 7.73 3.86 10.61
C PRO A 27 8.63 3.69 9.38
N VAL A 28 9.68 4.51 9.20
CA VAL A 28 10.68 4.29 8.13
C VAL A 28 11.39 2.95 8.28
N ALA A 29 11.85 2.62 9.50
CA ALA A 29 12.50 1.34 9.77
C ALA A 29 11.53 0.16 9.58
N ALA A 30 10.26 0.31 9.97
CA ALA A 30 9.23 -0.69 9.75
C ALA A 30 8.97 -0.94 8.24
N GLY A 31 8.92 0.12 7.43
CA GLY A 31 8.82 0.03 5.98
C GLY A 31 10.00 -0.70 5.33
N LEU A 32 11.22 -0.32 5.72
CA LEU A 32 12.45 -1.00 5.27
C LEU A 32 12.50 -2.47 5.71
N PHE A 33 12.06 -2.76 6.93
CA PHE A 33 11.96 -4.13 7.43
C PHE A 33 10.93 -4.93 6.62
N HIS A 34 9.78 -4.35 6.27
CA HIS A 34 8.80 -4.99 5.41
C HIS A 34 9.36 -5.33 4.03
N LEU A 35 10.09 -4.40 3.40
CA LEU A 35 10.80 -4.68 2.13
C LEU A 35 11.81 -5.82 2.29
N ALA A 36 12.64 -5.77 3.33
CA ALA A 36 13.64 -6.82 3.59
C ALA A 36 13.00 -8.18 3.84
N TYR A 37 11.86 -8.21 4.55
CA TYR A 37 11.09 -9.42 4.80
C TYR A 37 10.51 -9.99 3.50
N PHE A 38 9.89 -9.16 2.67
CA PHE A 38 9.36 -9.53 1.35
C PHE A 38 10.46 -10.16 0.46
N LEU A 39 11.60 -9.49 0.31
CA LEU A 39 12.74 -10.03 -0.43
C LEU A 39 13.29 -11.30 0.23
N GLY A 40 13.32 -11.34 1.56
CA GLY A 40 13.76 -12.48 2.35
C GLY A 40 12.93 -13.74 2.08
N LEU A 41 11.61 -13.62 1.98
CA LEU A 41 10.75 -14.75 1.60
C LEU A 41 11.15 -15.35 0.25
N TYR A 42 11.38 -14.49 -0.75
CA TYR A 42 11.79 -14.91 -2.09
C TYR A 42 13.13 -15.66 -2.09
N PHE A 43 14.15 -15.11 -1.41
CA PHE A 43 15.46 -15.73 -1.33
C PHE A 43 15.48 -16.99 -0.47
N LEU A 44 14.64 -17.07 0.57
CA LEU A 44 14.58 -18.19 1.50
C LEU A 44 13.75 -19.36 0.96
N TYR A 45 12.73 -19.09 0.15
CA TYR A 45 11.79 -20.09 -0.37
C TYR A 45 12.43 -21.38 -0.91
N PRO A 46 13.49 -21.36 -1.76
CA PRO A 46 14.06 -22.60 -2.28
C PRO A 46 14.86 -23.41 -1.25
N TYR A 47 15.14 -22.86 -0.07
CA TYR A 47 16.00 -23.50 0.95
C TYR A 47 15.26 -23.89 2.23
N ALA A 48 14.08 -23.30 2.49
CA ALA A 48 13.32 -23.56 3.70
C ALA A 48 12.24 -24.65 3.49
N PRO A 49 11.94 -25.47 4.52
CA PRO A 49 10.78 -26.35 4.51
C PRO A 49 9.48 -25.56 4.32
N LEU A 50 8.52 -26.14 3.59
CA LEU A 50 7.25 -25.48 3.27
C LEU A 50 6.50 -25.00 4.52
N TRP A 51 6.49 -25.78 5.62
CA TRP A 51 5.79 -25.39 6.84
C TRP A 51 6.35 -24.10 7.47
N VAL A 52 7.67 -23.89 7.40
CA VAL A 52 8.31 -22.63 7.84
C VAL A 52 7.84 -21.50 6.94
N MET A 53 7.86 -21.72 5.61
CA MET A 53 7.41 -20.72 4.66
C MET A 53 5.94 -20.34 4.87
N LEU A 54 5.05 -21.30 5.18
CA LEU A 54 3.63 -21.01 5.46
C LEU A 54 3.46 -20.09 6.69
N ILE A 55 4.24 -20.31 7.77
CA ILE A 55 4.25 -19.41 8.93
C ILE A 55 4.75 -18.02 8.53
N LEU A 56 5.86 -17.97 7.79
CA LEU A 56 6.45 -16.70 7.36
C LEU A 56 5.54 -15.94 6.37
N GLY A 57 4.81 -16.66 5.52
CA GLY A 57 3.81 -16.12 4.61
C GLY A 57 2.60 -15.55 5.35
N PHE A 58 2.14 -16.22 6.41
CA PHE A 58 1.07 -15.66 7.24
C PHE A 58 1.52 -14.38 7.95
N ILE A 59 2.74 -14.35 8.51
CA ILE A 59 3.32 -13.14 9.09
C ILE A 59 3.42 -12.02 8.03
N TYR A 60 3.79 -12.36 6.80
CA TYR A 60 3.83 -11.41 5.68
C TYR A 60 2.46 -10.76 5.42
N SER A 61 1.38 -11.54 5.42
CA SER A 61 0.02 -10.99 5.30
C SER A 61 -0.28 -9.96 6.39
N LEU A 62 0.06 -10.27 7.64
CA LEU A 62 -0.11 -9.34 8.77
C LEU A 62 0.76 -8.08 8.60
N MET A 63 1.96 -8.22 8.04
CA MET A 63 2.86 -7.10 7.78
C MET A 63 2.36 -6.18 6.67
N ILE A 64 1.77 -6.71 5.59
CA ILE A 64 1.10 -5.88 4.57
C ILE A 64 0.01 -5.06 5.25
N ASN A 65 -0.90 -5.70 5.98
CA ASN A 65 -2.02 -5.02 6.61
C ASN A 65 -1.53 -3.92 7.60
N ALA A 66 -0.57 -4.26 8.47
CA ALA A 66 0.02 -3.31 9.40
C ALA A 66 0.74 -2.15 8.70
N ASN A 67 1.40 -2.41 7.56
CA ASN A 67 2.05 -1.37 6.79
C ASN A 67 1.02 -0.45 6.12
N VAL A 68 0.05 -1.01 5.38
CA VAL A 68 -0.98 -0.23 4.68
C VAL A 68 -1.71 0.69 5.65
N ASN A 69 -2.20 0.14 6.77
CA ASN A 69 -2.97 0.89 7.76
C ASN A 69 -2.12 1.81 8.66
N GLY A 70 -0.83 1.52 8.79
CA GLY A 70 0.09 2.23 9.68
C GLY A 70 1.09 3.10 8.93
N VAL A 71 2.12 2.47 8.35
CA VAL A 71 3.26 3.15 7.72
C VAL A 71 2.82 3.92 6.47
N SER A 72 2.21 3.23 5.51
CA SER A 72 1.76 3.81 4.24
C SER A 72 0.73 4.91 4.46
N HIS A 73 -0.32 4.62 5.25
CA HIS A 73 -1.35 5.59 5.59
C HIS A 73 -0.78 6.84 6.28
N ASN A 74 0.12 6.68 7.26
CA ASN A 74 0.75 7.83 7.89
C ASN A 74 1.61 8.62 6.89
N PHE A 75 2.37 7.92 6.05
CA PHE A 75 3.28 8.54 5.08
C PHE A 75 2.58 9.44 4.06
N ILE A 76 1.40 9.05 3.56
CA ILE A 76 0.64 9.87 2.59
C ILE A 76 0.04 11.13 3.22
N HIS A 77 -0.28 11.10 4.52
CA HIS A 77 -0.72 12.30 5.25
C HIS A 77 0.45 13.16 5.71
N ASN A 78 1.56 12.51 6.10
CA ASN A 78 2.70 13.14 6.74
C ASN A 78 3.99 12.61 6.09
N PRO A 79 4.53 13.30 5.07
CA PRO A 79 5.82 12.93 4.49
C PRO A 79 6.89 12.86 5.59
N PHE A 80 7.59 11.73 5.71
CA PHE A 80 8.53 11.49 6.80
C PHE A 80 9.81 12.31 6.68
N PHE A 81 10.26 12.62 5.46
CA PHE A 81 11.51 13.32 5.22
C PHE A 81 11.29 14.79 4.86
N ARG A 82 12.24 15.65 5.23
CA ARG A 82 12.27 17.04 4.74
C ARG A 82 12.58 17.11 3.25
N SER A 83 13.36 16.14 2.75
CA SER A 83 13.73 16.06 1.33
C SER A 83 12.62 15.40 0.52
N GLN A 84 12.13 16.10 -0.50
CA GLN A 84 11.15 15.56 -1.43
C GLN A 84 11.68 14.31 -2.14
N LEU A 85 12.97 14.28 -2.50
CA LEU A 85 13.57 13.11 -3.15
C LEU A 85 13.57 11.89 -2.23
N LEU A 86 13.88 12.05 -0.93
CA LEU A 86 13.83 10.94 0.01
C LEU A 86 12.40 10.41 0.19
N ASN A 87 11.41 11.29 0.22
CA ASN A 87 10.01 10.85 0.21
C ASN A 87 9.67 10.07 -1.07
N ARG A 88 10.14 10.48 -2.24
CA ARG A 88 9.92 9.71 -3.48
C ARG A 88 10.58 8.33 -3.45
N ILE A 89 11.82 8.26 -2.98
CA ILE A 89 12.54 6.98 -2.84
C ILE A 89 11.81 6.07 -1.85
N PHE A 90 11.36 6.63 -0.72
CA PHE A 90 10.59 5.88 0.26
C PHE A 90 9.24 5.41 -0.30
N GLY A 91 8.53 6.26 -1.07
CA GLY A 91 7.33 5.87 -1.78
C GLY A 91 7.55 4.69 -2.73
N VAL A 92 8.68 4.64 -3.45
CA VAL A 92 9.06 3.48 -4.27
C VAL A 92 9.35 2.25 -3.43
N ILE A 93 10.05 2.39 -2.29
CA ILE A 93 10.32 1.29 -1.34
C ILE A 93 9.01 0.68 -0.85
N GLU A 94 8.10 1.51 -0.35
CA GLU A 94 6.79 1.07 0.12
C GLU A 94 5.98 0.45 -1.01
N SER A 95 6.11 0.98 -2.24
CA SER A 95 5.41 0.44 -3.39
C SER A 95 5.88 -0.98 -3.74
N VAL A 96 7.17 -1.26 -3.59
CA VAL A 96 7.71 -2.62 -3.76
C VAL A 96 7.32 -3.51 -2.59
N ALA A 97 7.45 -3.03 -1.35
CA ALA A 97 7.15 -3.82 -0.15
C ALA A 97 5.68 -4.26 -0.10
N CYS A 98 4.76 -3.36 -0.44
CA CYS A 98 3.31 -3.62 -0.42
C CYS A 98 2.74 -4.01 -1.78
N CYS A 99 3.56 -4.03 -2.84
CA CYS A 99 3.16 -4.42 -4.19
C CYS A 99 1.97 -3.63 -4.78
N PHE A 100 1.87 -2.34 -4.47
CA PHE A 100 0.99 -1.35 -5.13
C PHE A 100 1.70 0.00 -5.20
N SER A 101 1.25 0.97 -6.01
CA SER A 101 1.88 2.29 -6.05
C SER A 101 1.38 3.19 -4.91
N GLN A 102 2.28 3.74 -4.12
CA GLN A 102 1.95 4.70 -3.06
C GLN A 102 1.28 5.97 -3.58
N THR A 103 1.76 6.47 -4.72
CA THR A 103 1.17 7.65 -5.37
C THR A 103 -0.26 7.38 -5.85
N TYR A 104 -0.56 6.15 -6.30
CA TYR A 104 -1.93 5.75 -6.64
C TYR A 104 -2.78 5.53 -5.38
N TYR A 105 -2.22 4.91 -4.34
CA TYR A 105 -2.88 4.72 -3.06
C TYR A 105 -3.29 6.06 -2.43
N ASP A 106 -2.42 7.07 -2.45
CA ASP A 106 -2.75 8.43 -1.98
C ASP A 106 -3.96 9.04 -2.72
N VAL A 107 -4.18 8.68 -3.98
CA VAL A 107 -5.38 9.11 -4.72
C VAL A 107 -6.64 8.45 -4.18
N VAL A 108 -6.61 7.12 -4.05
CA VAL A 108 -7.74 6.35 -3.48
C VAL A 108 -8.04 6.83 -2.07
N HIS A 109 -7.01 7.03 -1.26
CA HIS A 109 -7.14 7.43 0.14
C HIS A 109 -7.72 8.84 0.30
N MET A 110 -7.21 9.83 -0.46
CA MET A 110 -7.78 11.18 -0.40
C MET A 110 -9.23 11.20 -0.91
N GLN A 111 -9.55 10.36 -1.90
CA GLN A 111 -10.90 10.21 -2.39
C GLN A 111 -11.82 9.60 -1.32
N HIS A 112 -11.32 8.62 -0.56
CA HIS A 112 -12.00 8.06 0.61
C HIS A 112 -12.27 9.13 1.68
N HIS A 113 -11.29 9.95 2.05
CA HIS A 113 -11.50 11.06 2.99
C HIS A 113 -12.52 12.09 2.50
N LYS A 114 -12.59 12.30 1.18
CA LYS A 114 -13.52 13.25 0.58
C LYS A 114 -14.98 12.77 0.62
N GLY A 115 -15.22 11.49 0.34
CA GLY A 115 -16.58 10.91 0.41
C GLY A 115 -16.97 10.48 1.82
N ASN A 116 -16.00 10.02 2.61
CA ASN A 116 -16.14 9.60 4.00
C ASN A 116 -17.26 8.57 4.19
N ALA A 117 -17.14 7.42 3.50
CA ALA A 117 -18.15 6.38 3.46
C ALA A 117 -19.55 6.92 3.07
N ASP A 118 -19.62 7.72 2.02
CA ASP A 118 -20.90 8.24 1.51
C ASP A 118 -21.78 7.11 0.97
N ARG A 119 -23.09 7.32 1.05
CA ARG A 119 -24.05 6.42 0.42
C ARG A 119 -24.09 6.67 -1.09
N PRO A 120 -24.42 5.65 -1.90
CA PRO A 120 -24.64 5.83 -3.32
C PRO A 120 -25.66 6.93 -3.62
N ASP A 121 -25.39 7.71 -4.67
CA ASP A 121 -26.33 8.68 -5.21
C ASP A 121 -27.46 8.00 -6.02
N GLU A 122 -28.29 8.79 -6.69
CA GLU A 122 -29.39 8.32 -7.54
C GLU A 122 -28.94 7.44 -8.72
N ASN A 123 -27.65 7.48 -9.09
CA ASN A 123 -27.05 6.66 -10.14
C ASN A 123 -26.30 5.45 -9.58
N GLY A 124 -26.30 5.25 -8.25
CA GLY A 124 -25.57 4.17 -7.59
C GLY A 124 -24.07 4.46 -7.40
N GLU A 125 -23.62 5.70 -7.60
CA GLU A 125 -22.21 6.07 -7.51
C GLU A 125 -21.86 6.71 -6.17
N THR A 126 -20.61 6.57 -5.76
CA THR A 126 -20.06 7.14 -4.52
C THR A 126 -18.85 8.00 -4.82
N ILE A 127 -18.64 9.06 -4.04
CA ILE A 127 -17.40 9.81 -4.04
C ILE A 127 -16.31 8.90 -3.48
N ASP A 128 -16.52 8.30 -2.32
CA ASP A 128 -15.61 7.34 -1.72
C ASP A 128 -15.68 5.99 -2.45
N TRP A 129 -14.65 5.70 -3.24
CA TRP A 129 -14.60 4.46 -4.03
C TRP A 129 -14.62 3.18 -3.20
N ILE A 130 -14.22 3.27 -1.92
CA ILE A 130 -14.20 2.17 -0.97
C ILE A 130 -15.27 2.33 0.12
N SER A 131 -16.32 3.11 -0.13
CA SER A 131 -17.44 3.24 0.82
C SER A 131 -18.05 1.89 1.15
N ILE A 132 -18.24 1.62 2.44
CA ILE A 132 -18.92 0.41 2.93
C ILE A 132 -20.39 0.34 2.47
N TYR A 133 -20.97 1.45 2.03
CA TYR A 133 -22.35 1.49 1.54
C TYR A 133 -22.47 1.26 0.02
N LYS A 134 -21.35 1.31 -0.72
CA LYS A 134 -21.34 1.26 -2.19
C LYS A 134 -22.02 0.01 -2.75
N HIS A 135 -21.79 -1.12 -2.11
CA HIS A 135 -22.35 -2.42 -2.47
C HIS A 135 -23.31 -2.96 -1.41
N GLY A 136 -23.78 -2.07 -0.52
CA GLY A 136 -24.82 -2.39 0.45
C GLY A 136 -26.20 -2.48 -0.19
N HIS A 137 -27.17 -3.00 0.56
CA HIS A 137 -28.57 -3.10 0.15
C HIS A 137 -29.44 -2.30 1.09
N ASP A 138 -30.55 -1.76 0.58
CA ASP A 138 -31.55 -1.02 1.36
C ASP A 138 -30.99 0.18 2.17
N GLY A 139 -29.89 0.77 1.70
CA GLY A 139 -29.21 1.89 2.36
C GLY A 139 -28.31 1.52 3.54
N GLU A 140 -28.18 0.22 3.83
CA GLU A 140 -27.31 -0.34 4.86
C GLU A 140 -25.89 -0.62 4.36
N ALA A 141 -24.95 -0.80 5.28
CA ALA A 141 -23.59 -1.18 4.94
C ALA A 141 -23.52 -2.59 4.35
N GLU A 142 -22.56 -2.83 3.47
CA GLU A 142 -22.24 -4.15 2.94
C GLU A 142 -21.83 -5.11 4.07
N ASN A 143 -22.10 -6.41 3.87
CA ASN A 143 -21.58 -7.44 4.74
C ASN A 143 -20.04 -7.33 4.88
N PRO A 144 -19.47 -7.37 6.11
CA PRO A 144 -18.04 -7.21 6.34
C PRO A 144 -17.17 -8.20 5.57
N TRP A 145 -17.61 -9.44 5.36
CA TRP A 145 -16.84 -10.44 4.60
C TRP A 145 -16.81 -10.12 3.11
N GLY A 146 -17.94 -9.65 2.56
CA GLY A 146 -18.02 -9.17 1.19
C GLY A 146 -17.09 -7.97 1.00
N TYR A 147 -17.16 -7.01 1.90
CA TYR A 147 -16.30 -5.83 1.87
C TYR A 147 -14.81 -6.22 1.95
N VAL A 148 -14.41 -7.02 2.94
CA VAL A 148 -13.00 -7.40 3.17
C VAL A 148 -12.41 -8.21 2.01
N PHE A 149 -13.13 -9.22 1.51
CA PHE A 149 -12.57 -10.12 0.50
C PHE A 149 -12.81 -9.66 -0.94
N LEU A 150 -13.85 -8.85 -1.22
CA LEU A 150 -14.14 -8.42 -2.59
C LEU A 150 -13.60 -7.04 -2.94
N SER A 151 -13.31 -6.17 -1.95
CA SER A 151 -12.82 -4.80 -2.22
C SER A 151 -11.54 -4.79 -3.05
N PHE A 152 -10.62 -5.74 -2.81
CA PHE A 152 -9.39 -5.90 -3.59
C PHE A 152 -9.62 -5.97 -5.11
N PHE A 153 -10.77 -6.50 -5.55
CA PHE A 153 -11.10 -6.69 -6.98
C PHE A 153 -12.00 -5.59 -7.55
N ARG A 154 -12.46 -4.64 -6.73
CA ARG A 154 -13.47 -3.62 -7.11
C ARG A 154 -12.87 -2.28 -7.52
N ASP A 155 -11.57 -2.11 -7.36
CA ASP A 155 -10.86 -0.90 -7.78
C ASP A 155 -11.00 -0.68 -9.29
N ASN A 156 -11.05 0.59 -9.69
CA ASN A 156 -11.08 1.01 -11.09
C ASN A 156 -9.78 1.74 -11.46
N PRO A 157 -8.75 1.03 -11.97
CA PRO A 157 -7.45 1.62 -12.29
C PRO A 157 -7.55 2.79 -13.28
N GLY A 158 -8.52 2.75 -14.18
CA GLY A 158 -8.77 3.83 -15.13
C GLY A 158 -9.25 5.10 -14.45
N ALA A 159 -10.17 5.00 -13.49
CA ALA A 159 -10.64 6.12 -12.69
C ALA A 159 -9.52 6.70 -11.81
N ILE A 160 -8.77 5.84 -11.12
CA ILE A 160 -7.64 6.25 -10.27
C ILE A 160 -6.59 7.01 -11.09
N LYS A 161 -6.19 6.47 -12.25
CA LYS A 161 -5.24 7.13 -13.15
C LYS A 161 -5.73 8.49 -13.65
N ARG A 162 -7.02 8.61 -13.99
CA ARG A 162 -7.61 9.89 -14.42
C ARG A 162 -7.56 10.92 -13.29
N GLU A 163 -7.86 10.51 -12.06
CA GLU A 163 -7.81 11.40 -10.90
C GLU A 163 -6.36 11.80 -10.56
N LEU A 164 -5.41 10.85 -10.61
CA LEU A 164 -3.99 11.15 -10.45
C LEU A 164 -3.49 12.16 -11.50
N ALA A 165 -3.91 12.01 -12.75
CA ALA A 165 -3.51 12.91 -13.84
C ALA A 165 -3.91 14.38 -13.59
N LYS A 166 -5.01 14.62 -12.85
CA LYS A 166 -5.44 15.97 -12.45
C LYS A 166 -4.43 16.64 -11.49
N ARG A 167 -3.65 15.86 -10.74
CA ARG A 167 -2.59 16.35 -9.85
C ARG A 167 -1.32 16.78 -10.60
N GLY A 168 -1.25 16.53 -11.90
CA GLY A 168 -0.20 17.00 -12.79
C GLY A 168 0.75 15.89 -13.27
N LYS A 169 1.56 16.23 -14.28
CA LYS A 169 2.41 15.28 -15.01
C LYS A 169 3.51 14.66 -14.14
N VAL A 170 3.99 15.39 -13.13
CA VAL A 170 5.06 14.91 -12.24
C VAL A 170 4.56 13.80 -11.33
N GLU A 171 3.39 13.96 -10.70
CA GLU A 171 2.77 12.93 -9.86
C GLU A 171 2.42 11.69 -10.67
N LEU A 172 1.80 11.88 -11.84
CA LEU A 172 1.49 10.77 -12.74
C LEU A 172 2.75 9.99 -13.15
N ARG A 173 3.88 10.67 -13.40
CA ARG A 173 5.14 10.01 -13.72
C ARG A 173 5.66 9.20 -12.53
N TRP A 174 5.62 9.74 -11.32
CA TRP A 174 6.05 9.01 -10.13
C TRP A 174 5.18 7.79 -9.85
N GLY A 175 3.85 7.90 -9.96
CA GLY A 175 2.96 6.75 -9.85
C GLY A 175 3.24 5.68 -10.90
N ASN A 176 3.52 6.07 -12.15
CA ASN A 176 3.92 5.11 -13.19
C ASN A 176 5.29 4.46 -12.91
N ILE A 177 6.25 5.21 -12.34
CA ILE A 177 7.55 4.66 -11.94
C ILE A 177 7.35 3.61 -10.84
N GLU A 178 6.59 3.94 -9.79
CA GLU A 178 6.29 3.01 -8.70
C GLU A 178 5.62 1.73 -9.22
N LEU A 179 4.57 1.87 -10.05
CA LEU A 179 3.91 0.75 -10.74
C LEU A 179 4.92 -0.10 -11.51
N ALA A 180 5.73 0.52 -12.37
CA ALA A 180 6.70 -0.20 -13.19
C ALA A 180 7.73 -0.93 -12.33
N VAL A 181 8.21 -0.32 -11.24
CA VAL A 181 9.24 -0.91 -10.38
C VAL A 181 8.71 -2.13 -9.65
N PHE A 182 7.58 -2.06 -8.94
CA PHE A 182 7.10 -3.24 -8.21
C PHE A 182 6.63 -4.36 -9.15
N ILE A 183 6.01 -4.02 -10.30
CA ILE A 183 5.63 -5.02 -11.31
C ILE A 183 6.90 -5.71 -11.84
N THR A 184 7.96 -4.94 -12.11
CA THR A 184 9.25 -5.51 -12.54
C THR A 184 9.83 -6.45 -11.49
N VAL A 185 9.75 -6.08 -10.19
CA VAL A 185 10.19 -6.96 -9.10
C VAL A 185 9.37 -8.24 -9.06
N LEU A 186 8.05 -8.17 -9.13
CA LEU A 186 7.16 -9.34 -9.13
C LEU A 186 7.40 -10.25 -10.33
N ILE A 187 7.56 -9.69 -11.54
CA ILE A 187 7.92 -10.46 -12.74
C ILE A 187 9.27 -11.13 -12.56
N THR A 188 10.26 -10.41 -12.02
CA THR A 188 11.59 -10.96 -11.73
C THR A 188 11.48 -12.15 -10.77
N MET A 189 10.69 -12.02 -9.70
CA MET A 189 10.48 -13.10 -8.74
C MET A 189 9.73 -14.30 -9.34
N ALA A 190 8.77 -14.05 -10.24
CA ALA A 190 8.02 -15.09 -10.93
C ALA A 190 8.87 -15.84 -11.98
N VAL A 191 9.83 -15.15 -12.60
CA VAL A 191 10.67 -15.68 -13.69
C VAL A 191 11.96 -16.29 -13.16
N ILE A 192 12.58 -15.74 -12.12
CA ILE A 192 13.89 -16.16 -11.63
C ILE A 192 13.73 -16.97 -10.34
N VAL A 193 14.43 -18.10 -10.24
CA VAL A 193 14.56 -18.90 -9.01
C VAL A 193 15.96 -18.64 -8.42
N PRO A 194 16.08 -18.10 -7.20
CA PRO A 194 17.35 -17.62 -6.64
C PRO A 194 18.21 -18.77 -6.09
N THR A 195 18.62 -19.67 -6.97
CA THR A 195 19.41 -20.88 -6.70
C THR A 195 20.77 -20.85 -7.42
N LYS A 196 21.65 -21.79 -7.08
CA LYS A 196 22.93 -21.99 -7.79
C LYS A 196 22.95 -23.42 -8.36
N PRO A 197 22.88 -23.61 -9.70
CA PRO A 197 22.68 -22.59 -10.75
C PRO A 197 21.29 -21.93 -10.68
N ILE A 198 21.13 -20.76 -11.32
CA ILE A 198 19.84 -20.06 -11.43
C ILE A 198 18.90 -20.90 -12.31
N HIS A 199 17.66 -21.05 -11.86
CA HIS A 199 16.58 -21.68 -12.65
C HIS A 199 15.54 -20.62 -13.04
N PHE A 200 14.69 -20.96 -14.01
CA PHE A 200 13.63 -20.08 -14.49
C PHE A 200 12.24 -20.66 -14.20
N ILE A 201 11.23 -19.78 -14.22
CA ILE A 201 9.82 -20.09 -13.97
C ILE A 201 9.59 -20.54 -12.52
N ASN A 202 9.57 -19.57 -11.62
CA ASN A 202 9.39 -19.76 -10.19
C ASN A 202 7.90 -19.92 -9.79
N TRP A 203 7.18 -20.78 -10.51
CA TRP A 203 5.74 -20.98 -10.28
C TRP A 203 5.41 -21.45 -8.87
N ARG A 204 6.31 -22.21 -8.23
CA ARG A 204 6.16 -22.68 -6.86
C ARG A 204 6.12 -21.53 -5.85
N PHE A 205 7.06 -20.58 -5.99
CA PHE A 205 7.03 -19.38 -5.16
C PHE A 205 5.76 -18.57 -5.41
N MET A 206 5.30 -18.46 -6.66
CA MET A 206 4.06 -17.72 -6.95
C MET A 206 2.82 -18.37 -6.32
N LEU A 207 2.71 -19.70 -6.37
CA LEU A 207 1.63 -20.42 -5.68
C LEU A 207 1.68 -20.24 -4.16
N PHE A 208 2.88 -20.14 -3.60
CA PHE A 208 3.06 -19.83 -2.19
C PHE A 208 2.71 -18.37 -1.88
N PHE A 209 3.20 -17.42 -2.66
CA PHE A 209 3.16 -15.99 -2.40
C PHE A 209 1.76 -15.40 -2.59
N LEU A 210 1.07 -15.73 -3.68
CA LEU A 210 -0.18 -15.06 -4.06
C LEU A 210 -1.30 -15.15 -3.00
N PRO A 211 -1.54 -16.30 -2.34
CA PRO A 211 -2.54 -16.38 -1.28
C PRO A 211 -2.25 -15.45 -0.09
N PHE A 212 -0.98 -15.37 0.34
CA PHE A 212 -0.59 -14.53 1.46
C PHE A 212 -0.55 -13.05 1.09
N PHE A 213 -0.13 -12.73 -0.13
CA PHE A 213 -0.22 -11.38 -0.68
C PHE A 213 -1.66 -10.90 -0.67
N TYR A 214 -2.59 -11.67 -1.26
CA TYR A 214 -4.01 -11.35 -1.27
C TYR A 214 -4.57 -11.19 0.14
N LEU A 215 -4.30 -12.16 1.03
CA LEU A 215 -4.78 -12.11 2.42
C LEU A 215 -4.28 -10.86 3.16
N GLY A 216 -3.08 -10.36 2.84
CA GLY A 216 -2.56 -9.15 3.46
C GLY A 216 -3.25 -7.85 3.01
N HIS A 217 -3.94 -7.88 1.86
CA HIS A 217 -4.74 -6.76 1.36
C HIS A 217 -6.23 -6.85 1.72
N CYS A 218 -6.63 -7.91 2.42
CA CYS A 218 -7.93 -8.05 3.07
C CYS A 218 -7.88 -7.44 4.48
#